data_AF-A0A2H3JFH5-F1
#
_entry.id   AF-A0A2H3JFH5-F1
#
_cell.length_a   1.000
_cell.length_b   1.000
_cell.length_c   1.000
_cell.angle_alpha   90.00
_cell.angle_beta   90.00
_cell.angle_gamma   90.00
#
_symmetry.space_group_name_H-M   'P 1'
#
loop_
_entity.id
_entity.type
_entity.pdbx_description
1 polymer ?
#
loop_
_entity_poly.entity_id
_entity_poly.type
_entity_poly.pdbx_seq_one_letter_code
_entity_poly.pdbx_strand_id
1 'polypeptide(L)'
;MALQPPLRPLIIAGSPHAPHNPDIFSSPPHSTASLLPMLALAGGPYDGKVEVIFRPQVQPWHASSTLVHEAEFAVARVAPKSFWEFSLAFSKRQGEYFDISTSTQTPLQIRANLAALAAKTIGAGPAGAFAELLTP
;
A
#
# COMPACT_ATOMS: atom_id res chain seq x y z
N MET A 1 8.45 24.65 5.94
CA MET A 1 8.53 23.22 6.31
C MET A 1 7.60 22.44 5.39
N ALA A 2 8.12 21.82 4.33
CA ALA A 2 7.36 20.83 3.58
C ALA A 2 7.58 19.47 4.29
N LEU A 3 6.54 18.93 4.93
CA LEU A 3 6.59 17.62 5.59
C LEU A 3 6.96 16.54 4.57
N GLN A 4 8.01 15.75 4.86
CA GLN A 4 8.41 14.59 4.07
C GLN A 4 7.56 13.35 4.43
N PRO A 5 7.25 12.45 3.48
CA PRO A 5 7.15 12.64 2.04
C PRO A 5 5.74 13.14 1.67
N PRO A 6 5.53 13.72 0.47
CA PRO A 6 4.17 13.93 0.02
C PRO A 6 3.53 12.53 -0.10
N LEU A 7 2.40 12.30 0.57
CA LEU A 7 1.60 11.06 0.46
C LEU A 7 1.01 10.86 -0.96
N ARG A 8 1.60 11.48 -1.98
CA ARG A 8 1.36 11.30 -3.41
C ARG A 8 1.37 9.84 -3.86
N PRO A 9 2.20 8.92 -3.31
CA PRO A 9 2.11 7.51 -3.67
C PRO A 9 0.76 6.88 -3.33
N LEU A 10 0.02 7.48 -2.40
CA LEU A 10 -1.33 7.07 -2.03
C LEU A 10 -2.41 7.74 -2.89
N ILE A 11 -2.06 8.62 -3.83
CA ILE A 11 -3.00 9.05 -4.87
C ILE A 11 -3.07 7.91 -5.87
N ILE A 12 -4.26 7.33 -6.00
CA ILE A 12 -4.45 6.07 -6.72
C ILE A 12 -5.00 6.29 -8.12
N ALA A 13 -5.64 7.44 -8.32
CA ALA A 13 -6.17 7.86 -9.59
C ALA A 13 -6.36 9.38 -9.63
N GLY A 14 -6.28 9.95 -10.83
CA GLY A 14 -6.68 11.32 -11.10
C GLY A 14 -5.54 12.33 -11.03
N SER A 15 -5.88 13.61 -10.98
CA SER A 15 -4.90 14.70 -10.98
C SER A 15 -4.65 15.21 -9.56
N PRO A 16 -3.40 15.36 -9.09
CA PRO A 16 -3.08 15.92 -7.76
C PRO A 16 -3.56 17.36 -7.50
N HIS A 17 -4.15 17.99 -8.51
CA HIS A 17 -4.70 19.36 -8.44
C HIS A 17 -6.19 19.40 -8.76
N ALA A 18 -6.84 18.25 -8.79
CA ALA A 18 -8.27 18.18 -8.99
C ALA A 18 -9.03 18.84 -7.82
N PRO A 19 -10.16 19.50 -8.10
CA PRO A 19 -10.94 20.19 -7.07
C PRO A 19 -11.65 19.23 -6.10
N HIS A 20 -11.83 17.96 -6.45
CA HIS A 20 -12.51 16.96 -5.62
C HIS A 20 -11.55 15.85 -5.20
N ASN A 21 -11.44 15.57 -3.90
CA ASN A 21 -10.44 14.67 -3.34
C ASN A 21 -11.05 13.60 -2.41
N PRO A 22 -11.83 12.64 -2.94
CA PRO A 22 -12.41 11.59 -2.11
C PRO A 22 -11.32 10.69 -1.53
N ASP A 23 -11.42 10.44 -0.21
CA ASP A 23 -10.59 9.50 0.52
C ASP A 23 -11.23 8.10 0.56
N ILE A 24 -10.43 7.06 0.35
CA ILE A 24 -10.83 5.66 0.49
C ILE A 24 -10.08 5.04 1.65
N PHE A 25 -10.81 4.72 2.72
CA PHE A 25 -10.28 4.05 3.90
C PHE A 25 -10.46 2.54 3.78
N SER A 26 -9.36 1.80 3.56
CA SER A 26 -9.43 0.35 3.38
C SER A 26 -8.06 -0.29 3.66
N SER A 27 -8.05 -1.60 3.96
CA SER A 27 -6.86 -2.43 3.84
C SER A 27 -6.77 -2.96 2.40
N PRO A 28 -5.60 -3.01 1.75
CA PRO A 28 -5.52 -3.53 0.39
C PRO A 28 -5.53 -5.07 0.38
N PRO A 29 -6.12 -5.76 -0.62
CA PRO A 29 -7.31 -5.35 -1.34
C PRO A 29 -8.27 -6.53 -1.55
N HIS A 30 -9.34 -6.58 -0.76
CA HIS A 30 -10.63 -7.06 -1.29
C HIS A 30 -11.35 -5.96 -2.08
N SER A 31 -11.07 -4.68 -1.78
CA SER A 31 -11.91 -3.56 -2.22
C SER A 31 -11.28 -2.63 -3.28
N THR A 32 -9.96 -2.43 -3.32
CA THR A 32 -9.38 -1.41 -4.21
C THR A 32 -9.10 -1.93 -5.63
N ALA A 33 -8.86 -3.24 -5.81
CA ALA A 33 -8.68 -3.82 -7.15
C ALA A 33 -9.95 -3.73 -8.01
N SER A 34 -11.13 -3.85 -7.39
CA SER A 34 -12.43 -3.68 -8.02
C SER A 34 -12.78 -2.20 -8.28
N LEU A 35 -12.12 -1.27 -7.60
CA LEU A 35 -12.30 0.18 -7.82
C LEU A 35 -11.38 0.72 -8.92
N LEU A 36 -10.24 0.10 -9.20
CA LEU A 36 -9.31 0.51 -10.26
C LEU A 36 -9.99 0.74 -11.64
N PRO A 37 -10.92 -0.13 -12.12
CA PRO A 37 -11.65 0.12 -13.37
C PRO A 37 -12.62 1.31 -13.30
N MET A 38 -13.26 1.57 -12.15
CA MET A 38 -14.10 2.77 -11.96
C MET A 38 -13.26 4.04 -11.87
N LEU A 39 -12.02 3.90 -11.44
CA LEU A 39 -11.02 4.95 -11.25
C LEU A 39 -10.11 5.11 -12.46
N ALA A 40 -10.41 4.50 -13.61
CA ALA A 40 -9.81 4.83 -14.88
C ALA A 40 -10.23 6.27 -15.27
N LEU A 41 -9.63 7.24 -14.59
CA LEU A 41 -9.98 8.65 -14.67
C LEU A 41 -9.47 9.27 -15.97
N ALA A 42 -8.42 8.71 -16.58
CA ALA A 42 -7.90 9.20 -17.86
C ALA A 42 -8.88 8.88 -19.00
N GLY A 43 -9.44 9.93 -19.63
CA GLY A 43 -10.45 9.83 -20.69
C GLY A 43 -11.88 9.54 -20.20
N GLY A 44 -12.10 9.44 -18.88
CA GLY A 44 -13.42 9.23 -18.28
C GLY A 44 -14.17 10.54 -17.96
N PRO A 45 -15.44 10.47 -17.51
CA PRO A 45 -16.24 11.65 -17.18
C PRO A 45 -15.68 12.50 -16.03
N TYR A 46 -14.78 11.91 -15.24
CA TYR A 46 -14.13 12.50 -14.06
C TYR A 46 -12.66 12.87 -14.31
N ASP A 47 -12.18 12.80 -15.55
CA ASP A 47 -10.82 13.21 -15.91
C ASP A 47 -10.55 14.67 -15.51
N GLY A 48 -9.43 14.92 -14.84
CA GLY A 48 -9.05 16.23 -14.30
C GLY A 48 -9.94 16.78 -13.18
N LYS A 49 -11.04 16.09 -12.81
CA LYS A 49 -12.01 16.58 -11.80
C LYS A 49 -11.81 15.96 -10.42
N VAL A 50 -11.20 14.78 -10.35
CA VAL A 50 -11.07 14.01 -9.10
C VAL A 50 -9.61 13.62 -8.83
N GLU A 51 -9.22 13.63 -7.56
CA GLU A 51 -7.99 13.08 -6.97
C GLU A 51 -8.39 12.00 -5.96
N VAL A 52 -8.24 10.72 -6.27
CA VAL A 52 -8.61 9.67 -5.32
C VAL A 52 -7.44 9.31 -4.46
N ILE A 53 -7.61 9.43 -3.14
CA ILE A 53 -6.56 9.19 -2.17
C ILE A 53 -6.88 7.95 -1.36
N PHE A 54 -5.96 7.00 -1.33
CA PHE A 54 -6.03 5.83 -0.49
C PHE A 54 -5.50 6.13 0.91
N ARG A 55 -6.26 5.71 1.92
CA ARG A 55 -5.94 5.83 3.33
C ARG A 55 -5.87 4.41 3.89
N PRO A 56 -4.67 3.83 4.03
CA PRO A 56 -4.50 2.52 4.62
C PRO A 56 -5.16 2.49 6.01
N GLN A 57 -6.15 1.62 6.21
CA GLN A 57 -6.93 1.53 7.44
C GLN A 57 -6.63 0.21 8.16
N VAL A 58 -5.90 0.31 9.27
CA VAL A 58 -5.63 -0.82 10.15
C VAL A 58 -6.95 -1.32 10.74
N GLN A 59 -7.19 -2.62 10.61
CA GLN A 59 -8.35 -3.28 11.19
C GLN A 59 -7.91 -3.99 12.48
N PRO A 60 -8.29 -3.48 13.67
CA PRO A 60 -7.71 -3.93 14.94
C PRO A 60 -8.04 -5.39 15.30
N TRP A 61 -9.04 -5.99 14.66
CA TRP A 61 -9.36 -7.40 14.82
C TRP A 61 -8.49 -8.33 13.98
N HIS A 62 -7.69 -7.81 13.04
CA HIS A 62 -6.71 -8.59 12.28
C HIS A 62 -5.32 -8.35 12.88
N ALA A 63 -4.75 -9.37 13.53
CA ALA A 63 -3.55 -9.22 14.37
C ALA A 63 -2.31 -8.76 13.59
N SER A 64 -2.20 -9.19 12.34
CA SER A 64 -1.11 -8.84 11.42
C SER A 64 -1.32 -7.51 10.68
N SER A 65 -2.50 -6.89 10.80
CA SER A 65 -2.88 -5.72 9.99
C SER A 65 -1.89 -4.58 10.14
N THR A 66 -1.45 -4.28 11.36
CA THR A 66 -0.46 -3.22 11.61
C THR A 66 0.83 -3.47 10.83
N LEU A 67 1.34 -4.71 10.84
CA LEU A 67 2.60 -5.07 10.20
C LEU A 67 2.53 -4.99 8.67
N VAL A 68 1.37 -5.34 8.10
CA VAL A 68 1.11 -5.19 6.66
C VAL A 68 1.12 -3.71 6.27
N HIS A 69 0.44 -2.86 7.05
CA HIS A 69 0.37 -1.43 6.76
C HIS A 69 1.72 -0.74 6.95
N GLU A 70 2.53 -1.16 7.94
CA GLU A 70 3.93 -0.74 8.08
C GLU A 70 4.73 -0.99 6.79
N ALA A 71 4.60 -2.19 6.21
CA ALA A 71 5.26 -2.54 4.95
C ALA A 71 4.78 -1.68 3.77
N GLU A 72 3.47 -1.42 3.67
CA GLU A 72 2.93 -0.52 2.63
C GLU A 72 3.50 0.89 2.71
N PHE A 73 3.54 1.47 3.92
CA PHE A 73 4.13 2.80 4.12
C PHE A 73 5.63 2.80 3.87
N ALA A 74 6.35 1.72 4.21
CA ALA A 74 7.76 1.57 3.89
C ALA A 74 7.97 1.59 2.36
N VAL A 75 7.19 0.84 1.58
CA VAL A 75 7.23 0.90 0.10
C VAL A 75 6.92 2.30 -0.41
N ALA A 76 5.85 2.93 0.07
CA ALA A 76 5.48 4.28 -0.33
C ALA A 76 6.62 5.29 -0.10
N ARG A 77 7.43 5.08 0.95
CA ARG A 77 8.57 5.92 1.29
C ARG A 77 9.80 5.68 0.41
N VAL A 78 10.18 4.42 0.18
CA VAL A 78 11.45 4.09 -0.50
C VAL A 78 11.32 3.84 -2.00
N ALA A 79 10.15 3.37 -2.42
CA ALA A 79 9.86 3.00 -3.81
C ALA A 79 8.42 3.41 -4.18
N PRO A 80 8.10 4.71 -4.15
CA PRO A 80 6.74 5.23 -4.34
C PRO A 80 6.08 4.78 -5.66
N LYS A 81 6.89 4.61 -6.72
CA LYS A 81 6.41 4.16 -8.04
C LYS A 81 5.99 2.69 -8.05
N SER A 82 6.54 1.88 -7.14
CA SER A 82 6.25 0.45 -7.00
C SER A 82 5.21 0.16 -5.93
N PHE A 83 4.60 1.19 -5.33
CA PHE A 83 3.56 1.02 -4.31
C PHE A 83 2.42 0.12 -4.81
N TRP A 84 1.87 0.41 -5.98
CA TRP A 84 0.77 -0.37 -6.56
C TRP A 84 1.19 -1.77 -6.99
N GLU A 85 2.39 -1.93 -7.52
CA GLU A 85 2.94 -3.24 -7.85
C GLU A 85 3.06 -4.11 -6.59
N PHE A 86 3.54 -3.54 -5.49
CA PHE A 86 3.58 -4.20 -4.18
C PHE A 86 2.17 -4.51 -3.66
N SER A 87 1.24 -3.56 -3.65
CA SER A 87 -0.14 -3.78 -3.17
C SER A 87 -0.86 -4.88 -3.97
N LEU A 88 -0.64 -4.95 -5.29
CA LEU A 88 -1.16 -6.02 -6.14
C LEU A 88 -0.47 -7.37 -5.86
N ALA A 89 0.84 -7.39 -5.61
CA ALA A 89 1.54 -8.61 -5.23
C ALA A 89 1.11 -9.12 -3.85
N PHE A 90 0.90 -8.21 -2.89
CA PHE A 90 0.33 -8.50 -1.58
C PHE A 90 -1.08 -9.07 -1.72
N SER A 91 -1.95 -8.45 -2.52
CA SER A 91 -3.31 -8.96 -2.79
C SER A 91 -3.34 -10.44 -3.15
N LYS A 92 -2.48 -10.84 -4.09
CA LYS A 92 -2.40 -12.22 -4.59
C LYS A 92 -2.00 -13.22 -3.50
N ARG A 93 -1.36 -12.74 -2.43
CA ARG A 93 -0.84 -13.54 -1.30
C ARG A 93 -1.44 -13.17 0.04
N GLN A 94 -2.50 -12.35 0.08
CA GLN A 94 -3.03 -11.77 1.32
C GLN A 94 -3.44 -12.84 2.35
N GLY A 95 -3.90 -14.01 1.87
CA GLY A 95 -4.24 -15.15 2.73
C GLY A 95 -3.08 -15.67 3.59
N GLU A 96 -1.84 -15.47 3.17
CA GLU A 96 -0.64 -15.81 3.94
C GLU A 96 -0.42 -14.87 5.14
N TYR A 97 -1.06 -13.70 5.11
CA TYR A 97 -0.97 -12.67 6.13
C TYR A 97 -2.26 -12.51 6.92
N PHE A 98 -3.25 -13.39 6.74
CA PHE A 98 -4.47 -13.41 7.56
C PHE A 98 -4.28 -14.17 8.87
N ASP A 99 -5.22 -13.97 9.79
CA ASP A 99 -5.12 -14.36 11.20
C ASP A 99 -4.67 -15.82 11.41
N ILE A 100 -5.25 -16.77 10.67
CA ILE A 100 -4.89 -18.19 10.78
C ILE A 100 -3.43 -18.43 10.37
N SER A 101 -3.02 -17.91 9.21
CA SER A 101 -1.68 -18.11 8.65
C SER A 101 -0.58 -17.45 9.50
N THR A 102 -0.90 -16.33 10.15
CA THR A 102 0.05 -15.60 11.01
C THR A 102 -0.01 -15.99 12.48
N SER A 103 -0.96 -16.84 12.89
CA SER A 103 -1.23 -17.18 14.30
C SER A 103 -0.03 -17.71 15.10
N THR A 104 0.94 -18.34 14.43
CA THR A 104 2.14 -18.93 15.04
C THR A 104 3.43 -18.17 14.72
N GLN A 105 3.33 -17.07 13.97
CA GLN A 105 4.48 -16.29 13.53
C GLN A 105 4.75 -15.13 14.50
N THR A 106 6.03 -14.82 14.70
CA THR A 106 6.44 -13.60 15.42
C THR A 106 6.33 -12.38 14.49
N PRO A 107 6.20 -11.16 15.05
CA PRO A 107 6.22 -9.94 14.23
C PRO A 107 7.46 -9.82 13.32
N LEU A 108 8.63 -10.26 13.80
CA LEU A 108 9.86 -10.27 13.02
C LEU A 108 9.78 -11.23 11.81
N GLN A 109 9.18 -12.42 12.00
CA GLN A 109 8.96 -13.36 10.90
C GLN A 109 8.00 -12.80 9.86
N ILE A 110 6.91 -12.17 10.29
CA ILE A 110 5.93 -11.54 9.39
C ILE A 110 6.60 -10.42 8.58
N ARG A 111 7.38 -9.54 9.24
CA ARG A 111 8.12 -8.46 8.57
C ARG A 111 9.17 -8.98 7.60
N ALA A 112 9.89 -10.05 7.94
CA ALA A 112 10.83 -10.70 7.02
C ALA A 112 10.11 -11.26 5.78
N ASN A 113 8.93 -11.88 5.97
CA ASN A 113 8.10 -12.37 4.87
C ASN A 113 7.59 -11.24 3.98
N LEU A 114 7.21 -10.10 4.56
CA LEU A 114 6.82 -8.89 3.82
C LEU A 114 8.00 -8.28 3.06
N ALA A 115 9.20 -8.27 3.65
CA ALA A 115 10.42 -7.81 2.97
C ALA A 115 10.80 -8.69 1.79
N ALA A 116 10.68 -10.01 1.93
CA ALA A 116 10.88 -10.94 0.82
C ALA A 116 9.86 -10.74 -0.31
N LEU A 117 8.62 -10.36 0.01
CA LEU A 117 7.61 -10.00 -0.98
C LEU A 117 7.94 -8.66 -1.65
N ALA A 118 8.27 -7.63 -0.87
CA ALA A 118 8.60 -6.31 -1.36
C ALA A 118 9.83 -6.34 -2.28
N ALA A 119 10.88 -7.08 -1.94
CA ALA A 119 12.09 -7.19 -2.76
C ALA A 119 11.81 -7.67 -4.20
N LYS A 120 10.74 -8.44 -4.41
CA LYS A 120 10.31 -8.91 -5.75
C LYS A 120 9.64 -7.80 -6.57
N THR A 121 9.10 -6.76 -5.93
CA THR A 121 8.36 -5.67 -6.61
C THR A 121 9.12 -4.36 -6.65
N ILE A 122 9.86 -4.00 -5.61
CA ILE A 122 10.57 -2.71 -5.53
C ILE A 122 11.99 -2.75 -6.14
N GLY A 123 12.49 -3.94 -6.45
CA GLY A 123 13.85 -4.16 -6.97
C GLY A 123 14.95 -4.13 -5.90
N ALA A 124 16.16 -4.53 -6.29
CA ALA A 124 17.28 -4.75 -5.36
C ALA A 124 17.82 -3.46 -4.70
N GLY A 125 17.72 -2.31 -5.38
CA GLY A 125 18.24 -1.02 -4.88
C GLY A 125 17.56 -0.57 -3.58
N PRO A 126 16.23 -0.37 -3.56
CA PRO A 126 15.52 0.11 -2.36
C PRO A 126 15.26 -0.96 -1.30
N ALA A 127 15.56 -2.24 -1.57
CA ALA A 127 15.29 -3.36 -0.66
C ALA A 127 16.00 -3.24 0.70
N GLY A 128 17.24 -2.72 0.73
CA GLY A 128 17.96 -2.49 1.99
C GLY A 128 17.27 -1.45 2.87
N ALA A 129 16.99 -0.28 2.31
CA ALA A 129 16.26 0.80 3.00
C ALA A 129 14.86 0.38 3.44
N PHE A 130 14.18 -0.47 2.65
CA PHE A 130 12.90 -1.05 3.04
C PHE A 130 13.02 -1.90 4.30
N ALA A 131 14.00 -2.80 4.37
CA ALA A 131 14.17 -3.70 5.51
C ALA A 131 14.57 -2.94 6.79
N GLU A 132 15.39 -1.89 6.66
CA GLU A 132 15.72 -1.01 7.77
C GLU A 132 14.49 -0.35 8.40
N LEU A 133 13.53 0.09 7.57
CA LEU A 133 12.28 0.70 8.05
C LEU A 133 11.35 -0.25 8.82
N LEU A 134 11.53 -1.57 8.66
CA LEU A 134 10.76 -2.59 9.38
C LEU A 134 11.45 -3.10 10.65
N THR A 135 12.66 -2.62 10.92
CA THR A 135 13.38 -3.00 12.15
C THR A 135 12.78 -2.25 13.34
N PRO A 136 12.47 -2.91 14.47
CA PRO A 136 11.91 -2.26 15.66
C PRO A 136 12.84 -1.21 16.28
#